data_AF-A0AB39R0A5-F1
#
_entry.id   AF-A0AB39R0A5-F1
#
_cell.length_a   1.000
_cell.length_b   1.000
_cell.length_c   1.000
_cell.angle_alpha   90.00
_cell.angle_beta   90.00
_cell.angle_gamma   90.00
#
_symmetry.space_group_name_H-M   'P 1'
#
loop_
_entity.id
_entity.type
_entity.pdbx_description
1 polymer ?
#
loop_
_entity_poly.entity_id
_entity_poly.type
_entity_poly.pdbx_seq_one_letter_code
_entity_poly.pdbx_strand_id
1 'polypeptide(L)'
;MCAEHVRQAGHRFRAGREGAATDPAFLHFPSGQFATVSGAPGTGGGHTAVTPLWGTVPTPVNSFFQARNKALGVGLIMKPADGNNYALSSRR
;
A
#
# COMPACT_ATOMS: atom_id res chain seq x y z
N MET A 1 0.77 27.23 4.12
CA MET A 1 -0.38 27.30 5.05
C MET A 1 -0.77 25.90 5.61
N CYS A 2 0.18 24.97 5.79
CA CYS A 2 -0.12 23.58 6.19
C CYS A 2 0.27 23.21 7.64
N ALA A 3 0.57 24.17 8.51
CA ALA A 3 1.12 23.91 9.84
C ALA A 3 0.21 24.30 11.02
N GLU A 4 -0.99 24.86 10.78
CA GLU A 4 -1.74 25.54 11.84
C GLU A 4 -2.87 24.70 12.47
N HIS A 5 -3.26 23.55 11.90
CA HIS A 5 -4.50 22.86 12.31
C HIS A 5 -4.35 21.77 13.40
N VAL A 6 -3.15 21.57 13.98
CA VAL A 6 -2.89 20.52 14.99
C VAL A 6 -2.49 21.14 16.34
N ARG A 7 -3.09 22.28 16.72
CA ARG A 7 -2.78 23.00 17.98
C ARG A 7 -3.87 22.90 19.06
N GLN A 8 -4.80 21.96 18.97
CA GLN A 8 -5.91 21.85 19.94
C GLN A 8 -6.05 20.44 20.53
N ALA A 9 -5.14 20.07 21.44
CA ALA A 9 -5.41 19.05 22.47
C ALA A 9 -4.37 19.19 23.59
N GLY A 10 -4.67 20.04 24.57
CA GLY A 10 -3.82 20.24 25.74
C GLY A 10 -3.85 19.03 26.66
N HIS A 11 -2.83 18.18 26.63
CA HIS A 11 -2.47 17.29 27.73
C HIS A 11 -0.94 17.21 27.84
N ARG A 12 -0.41 17.49 29.05
CA ARG A 12 1.03 17.59 29.32
C ARG A 12 1.72 16.23 29.10
N PHE A 13 2.70 16.22 28.20
CA PHE A 13 3.48 15.04 27.81
C PHE A 13 4.67 14.79 28.77
N ARG A 14 4.88 13.54 29.20
CA ARG A 14 6.04 13.11 30.00
C ARG A 14 7.13 12.55 29.07
N ALA A 15 8.38 12.97 29.27
CA ALA A 15 9.53 12.61 28.43
C ALA A 15 10.04 11.18 28.65
N GLY A 16 10.46 10.51 27.56
CA GLY A 16 11.19 9.26 27.58
C GLY A 16 12.63 9.43 28.11
N ARG A 17 13.19 8.36 28.68
CA ARG A 17 14.56 8.31 29.20
C ARG A 17 15.55 8.59 28.06
N GLU A 18 16.53 9.47 28.32
CA GLU A 18 17.47 10.07 27.33
C GLU A 18 16.89 11.18 26.44
N GLY A 19 15.82 11.87 26.85
CA GLY A 19 15.38 13.12 26.18
C GLY A 19 14.70 12.93 24.82
N ALA A 20 14.58 11.70 24.33
CA ALA A 20 13.73 11.37 23.20
C ALA A 20 12.27 11.26 23.66
N ALA A 21 11.50 12.32 23.47
CA ALA A 21 10.04 12.27 23.50
C ALA A 21 9.55 11.89 22.09
N THR A 22 9.14 10.63 21.89
CA THR A 22 8.32 10.23 20.74
C THR A 22 6.88 10.29 21.20
N ASP A 23 6.03 11.01 20.45
CA ASP A 23 4.59 10.94 20.64
C ASP A 23 4.15 9.47 20.53
N PRO A 24 3.31 8.96 21.45
CA PRO A 24 2.79 7.61 21.38
C PRO A 24 2.12 7.44 20.02
N ALA A 25 2.41 6.30 19.41
CA ALA A 25 1.62 5.82 18.27
C ALA A 25 0.14 5.70 18.67
N PHE A 26 -0.72 5.44 17.69
CA PHE A 26 -2.15 5.32 17.89
C PHE A 26 -2.49 4.30 19.00
N LEU A 27 -2.97 4.81 20.14
CA LEU A 27 -3.48 3.99 21.26
C LEU A 27 -4.87 3.40 20.95
N HIS A 28 -5.52 3.90 19.89
CA HIS A 28 -6.79 3.43 19.37
C HIS A 28 -6.74 3.39 17.85
N PHE A 29 -7.46 2.45 17.25
CA PHE A 29 -7.61 2.45 15.80
C PHE A 29 -8.22 3.77 15.33
N PRO A 30 -7.68 4.39 14.25
CA PRO A 30 -8.28 5.57 13.66
C PRO A 30 -9.73 5.27 13.25
N SER A 31 -10.66 6.17 13.60
CA SER A 31 -12.07 6.05 13.22
C SER A 31 -12.33 6.30 11.73
N GLY A 32 -11.33 6.81 11.01
CA GLY A 32 -11.37 7.08 9.58
C GLY A 32 -10.17 6.51 8.84
N GLN A 33 -10.37 6.21 7.56
CA GLN A 33 -9.30 5.87 6.63
C GLN A 33 -8.81 7.17 5.99
N PHE A 34 -7.59 7.57 6.30
CA PHE A 34 -6.98 8.77 5.73
C PHE A 34 -6.01 8.38 4.62
N ALA A 35 -6.24 8.88 3.41
CA ALA A 35 -5.30 8.69 2.31
C ALA A 35 -4.03 9.51 2.56
N THR A 36 -2.87 8.88 2.46
CA THR A 36 -1.57 9.55 2.60
C THR A 36 -1.13 10.26 1.33
N VAL A 37 -1.71 9.88 0.18
CA VAL A 37 -1.46 10.49 -1.13
C VAL A 37 -2.77 10.98 -1.73
N SER A 38 -2.70 12.06 -2.52
CA SER A 38 -3.84 12.53 -3.30
C SER A 38 -3.86 11.82 -4.66
N GLY A 39 -5.02 11.25 -5.02
CA GLY A 39 -5.23 10.60 -6.31
C GLY A 39 -4.58 9.22 -6.46
N ALA A 40 -4.40 8.79 -7.71
CA ALA A 40 -3.72 7.53 -8.03
C ALA A 40 -2.20 7.68 -7.83
N PRO A 41 -1.53 6.72 -7.18
CA PRO A 41 -0.11 6.83 -6.84
C PRO A 41 0.82 6.67 -8.04
N GLY A 42 0.39 6.01 -9.11
CA GLY A 42 1.18 5.78 -10.31
C GLY A 42 1.00 6.86 -11.39
N THR A 43 1.99 6.98 -12.25
CA THR A 43 2.02 7.93 -13.38
C THR A 43 1.86 7.22 -14.74
N GLY A 44 1.28 6.03 -14.75
CA GLY A 44 1.23 5.14 -15.92
C GLY A 44 2.37 4.10 -15.93
N GLY A 45 2.59 3.46 -17.08
CA GLY A 45 3.63 2.44 -17.26
C GLY A 45 3.13 1.00 -17.08
N GLY A 46 4.00 0.05 -17.45
CA GLY A 46 3.70 -1.39 -17.45
C GLY A 46 4.74 -2.20 -16.69
N HIS A 47 4.30 -3.04 -15.77
CA HIS A 47 5.15 -3.88 -14.93
C HIS A 47 4.66 -5.32 -14.89
N THR A 48 5.59 -6.25 -14.70
CA THR A 48 5.27 -7.66 -14.45
C THR A 48 5.79 -8.04 -13.09
N ALA A 49 4.93 -8.62 -12.26
CA ALA A 49 5.29 -9.12 -10.94
C ALA A 49 5.12 -10.64 -10.89
N VAL A 50 6.16 -11.31 -10.40
CA VAL A 50 6.09 -12.72 -10.03
C VAL A 50 5.66 -12.79 -8.57
N THR A 51 4.57 -13.50 -8.29
CA THR A 51 4.01 -13.61 -6.94
C THR A 51 3.94 -15.07 -6.54
N PRO A 52 4.44 -15.47 -5.36
CA PRO A 52 4.15 -16.80 -4.85
C PRO A 52 2.64 -16.92 -4.64
N LEU A 53 2.08 -18.10 -4.93
CA LEU A 53 0.67 -18.40 -4.71
C LEU A 53 0.50 -19.85 -4.28
N TRP A 54 0.05 -20.10 -3.05
CA TRP A 54 -0.43 -21.43 -2.66
C TRP A 54 -1.96 -21.44 -2.68
N GLY A 55 -2.53 -21.82 -3.82
CA GLY A 55 -3.97 -21.86 -4.06
C GLY A 55 -4.34 -21.88 -5.54
N THR A 56 -5.63 -21.71 -5.85
CA THR A 56 -6.11 -21.69 -7.24
C THR A 56 -5.57 -20.48 -7.98
N VAL A 57 -4.90 -20.72 -9.10
CA VAL A 57 -4.38 -19.65 -9.97
C VAL A 57 -5.55 -18.85 -10.56
N PRO A 58 -5.66 -17.54 -10.29
CA PRO A 58 -6.72 -16.72 -10.85
C PRO A 58 -6.54 -16.54 -12.35
N THR A 59 -7.63 -16.35 -13.08
CA THR A 59 -7.57 -16.03 -14.51
C THR A 59 -6.81 -14.70 -14.72
N PRO A 60 -5.90 -14.59 -15.71
CA PRO A 60 -5.06 -13.41 -15.89
C PRO A 60 -5.83 -12.10 -16.16
N VAL A 61 -7.03 -12.20 -16.75
CA VAL A 61 -7.91 -11.08 -17.02
C VAL A 61 -9.16 -11.23 -16.17
N ASN A 62 -9.19 -10.53 -15.03
CA ASN A 62 -10.33 -10.50 -14.13
C ASN A 62 -10.60 -9.09 -13.61
N SER A 63 -11.81 -8.87 -13.08
CA SER A 63 -12.28 -7.57 -12.60
C SER A 63 -11.43 -7.01 -11.46
N PHE A 64 -10.89 -7.87 -10.59
CA PHE A 64 -10.01 -7.46 -9.51
C PHE A 64 -8.72 -6.84 -10.02
N PHE A 65 -8.01 -7.48 -10.96
CA PHE A 65 -6.79 -6.92 -11.52
C PHE A 65 -7.03 -5.64 -12.32
N GLN A 66 -8.17 -5.53 -13.00
CA GLN A 66 -8.57 -4.29 -13.68
C GLN A 66 -8.82 -3.15 -12.68
N ALA A 67 -9.59 -3.41 -11.62
CA ALA A 67 -9.86 -2.43 -10.56
C ALA A 67 -8.57 -1.97 -9.87
N ARG A 68 -7.67 -2.92 -9.55
CA ARG A 68 -6.35 -2.62 -8.99
C ARG A 68 -5.51 -1.76 -9.94
N ASN A 69 -5.41 -2.11 -11.21
CA ASN A 69 -4.63 -1.34 -12.19
C ASN A 69 -5.16 0.10 -12.30
N LYS A 70 -6.49 0.27 -12.28
CA LYS A 70 -7.13 1.59 -12.26
C LYS A 70 -6.83 2.37 -10.97
N ALA A 71 -6.92 1.73 -9.81
CA ALA A 71 -6.66 2.36 -8.52
C ALA A 71 -5.20 2.80 -8.36
N LEU A 72 -4.26 2.01 -8.90
CA LEU A 72 -2.84 2.32 -8.87
C LEU A 72 -2.41 3.27 -9.98
N GLY A 73 -3.18 3.37 -11.09
CA GLY A 73 -2.78 4.15 -12.26
C GLY A 73 -1.66 3.51 -13.07
N VAL A 74 -1.50 2.17 -13.03
CA VAL A 74 -0.45 1.43 -13.75
C VAL A 74 -0.97 0.12 -14.35
N GLY A 75 -0.33 -0.35 -15.42
CA GLY A 75 -0.58 -1.68 -15.98
C GLY A 75 0.27 -2.75 -15.29
N LEU A 76 -0.30 -3.46 -14.31
CA LEU A 76 0.41 -4.55 -13.63
C LEU A 76 -0.07 -5.92 -14.14
N ILE A 77 0.86 -6.75 -14.60
CA ILE A 77 0.65 -8.14 -14.99
C ILE A 77 1.13 -9.04 -13.85
N MET A 78 0.26 -9.87 -13.31
CA MET A 78 0.63 -10.85 -12.30
C MET A 78 1.01 -12.17 -12.96
N LYS A 79 2.13 -12.74 -12.53
CA LYS A 79 2.58 -14.07 -12.89
C LYS A 79 2.68 -14.92 -11.63
N PRO A 80 1.58 -15.58 -11.21
CA PRO A 80 1.60 -16.46 -10.05
C PRO A 80 2.58 -17.62 -10.25
N ALA A 81 3.36 -17.93 -9.23
CA ALA A 81 4.18 -19.13 -9.14
C ALA A 81 3.57 -20.03 -8.06
N ASP A 82 3.05 -21.20 -8.45
CA ASP A 82 2.27 -22.10 -7.58
C ASP A 82 3.11 -23.22 -6.94
N GLY A 83 4.43 -23.16 -7.12
CA GLY A 83 5.37 -24.18 -6.66
C GLY A 83 5.65 -25.27 -7.71
N ASN A 84 4.79 -25.45 -8.71
CA ASN A 84 4.98 -26.39 -9.81
C ASN A 84 5.21 -25.66 -11.14
N ASN A 85 4.47 -24.56 -11.36
CA ASN A 85 4.56 -23.70 -12.51
C ASN A 85 5.20 -22.37 -12.10
N TYR A 86 6.33 -22.06 -12.71
CA TYR A 86 7.05 -20.82 -12.51
C TYR A 86 6.97 -19.99 -13.79
N ALA A 87 6.05 -19.03 -13.81
CA ALA A 87 5.89 -18.11 -14.93
C ALA A 87 7.03 -17.05 -14.97
N LEU A 88 8.28 -17.51 -15.07
CA LEU A 88 9.49 -16.69 -14.88
C LEU A 88 10.00 -15.95 -16.11
N SER A 89 9.31 -16.00 -17.25
CA SER A 89 9.82 -15.34 -18.46
C SER A 89 8.69 -14.97 -19.41
N SER A 90 8.62 -13.69 -19.77
CA SER A 90 8.16 -13.32 -21.11
C SER A 90 9.39 -12.80 -21.84
N ARG A 91 10.08 -13.71 -22.53
CA ARG A 91 10.87 -13.38 -23.72
C ARG A 91 10.23 -14.05 -24.93
N ARG A 92 9.11 -13.50 -25.37
CA ARG A 92 8.96 -12.89 -26.70
C ARG A 92 7.61 -12.17 -26.78
#